data_AF-A0A948XAF0-F1
#
_entry.id   AF-A0A948XAF0-F1
#
_cell.length_a   1.000
_cell.length_b   1.000
_cell.length_c   1.000
_cell.angle_alpha   90.00
_cell.angle_beta   90.00
_cell.angle_gamma   90.00
#
_symmetry.space_group_name_H-M   'P 1'
#
loop_
_entity.id
_entity.type
_entity.pdbx_description
1 polymer ?
#
loop_
_entity_poly.entity_id
_entity_poly.type
_entity_poly.pdbx_seq_one_letter_code
_entity_poly.pdbx_strand_id
1 'polypeptide(L)'
;MTLRKYFMRVNGQTYEELGEGLVRVNDPDGRSGVFRADGRWVEGDLRQANIHMLIFTGGPVIPQEFNYRWPEVPVDTARPSGWPEVHERHLRSIGAL
;
A
#
# COMPACT_ATOMS: atom_id res chain seq x y z
N MET A 1 1.75 12.56 13.62
CA MET A 1 1.62 11.88 12.31
C MET A 1 0.22 12.15 11.81
N THR A 2 0.04 12.64 10.57
CA THR A 2 -1.29 12.83 9.99
C THR A 2 -1.74 11.51 9.37
N LEU A 3 -2.92 11.01 9.76
CA LEU A 3 -3.49 9.78 9.20
C LEU A 3 -3.96 10.01 7.76
N ARG A 4 -3.71 9.03 6.87
CA ARG A 4 -4.06 9.13 5.45
C ARG A 4 -5.56 8.91 5.23
N LYS A 5 -6.15 9.70 4.33
CA LYS A 5 -7.55 9.53 3.88
C LYS A 5 -7.69 9.72 2.38
N TYR A 6 -8.36 8.79 1.71
CA TYR A 6 -8.56 8.79 0.26
C TYR A 6 -10.02 8.57 -0.10
N PHE A 7 -10.46 9.19 -1.21
CA PHE A 7 -11.77 8.97 -1.81
C PHE A 7 -11.59 8.27 -3.16
N MET A 8 -12.14 7.06 -3.29
CA MET A 8 -12.04 6.29 -4.51
C MET A 8 -13.13 6.71 -5.49
N ARG A 9 -12.71 7.40 -6.57
CA ARG A 9 -13.65 7.95 -7.57
C ARG A 9 -14.50 6.93 -8.29
N VAL A 10 -14.04 5.67 -8.42
CA VAL A 10 -14.76 4.65 -9.19
C VAL A 10 -16.06 4.18 -8.52
N ASN A 11 -16.12 4.15 -7.19
CA ASN A 11 -17.29 3.63 -6.46
C ASN A 11 -17.72 4.48 -5.25
N GLY A 12 -17.08 5.64 -5.06
CA GLY A 12 -17.42 6.58 -3.99
C GLY A 12 -17.01 6.16 -2.58
N GLN A 13 -16.29 5.05 -2.41
CA GLN A 13 -15.83 4.62 -1.08
C GLN A 13 -14.74 5.56 -0.54
N THR A 14 -14.74 5.75 0.78
CA THR A 14 -13.66 6.44 1.51
C THR A 14 -12.81 5.45 2.26
N TYR A 15 -11.50 5.67 2.29
CA TYR A 15 -10.51 4.84 2.97
C TYR A 15 -9.74 5.72 3.95
N GLU A 16 -9.73 5.37 5.23
CA GLU A 16 -9.12 6.15 6.30
C GLU A 16 -8.21 5.26 7.16
N GLU A 17 -6.94 5.63 7.27
CA GLU A 17 -5.95 4.93 8.09
C GLU A 17 -6.27 5.10 9.58
N LEU A 18 -6.28 4.00 10.34
CA LEU A 18 -6.47 3.99 11.79
C LEU A 18 -5.16 3.73 12.55
N GLY A 19 -4.06 3.49 11.84
CA GLY A 19 -2.79 3.03 12.40
C GLY A 19 -2.67 1.50 12.42
N GLU A 20 -1.47 0.98 12.65
CA GLU A 20 -1.19 -0.46 12.80
C GLU A 20 -1.71 -1.34 11.65
N GLY A 21 -1.71 -0.80 10.43
CA GLY A 21 -2.20 -1.52 9.25
C GLY A 21 -3.73 -1.67 9.20
N LEU A 22 -4.48 -0.92 10.00
CA LEU A 22 -5.94 -0.89 9.97
C LEU A 22 -6.46 0.26 9.12
N VAL A 23 -7.52 -0.01 8.37
CA VAL A 23 -8.19 0.94 7.47
C VAL A 23 -9.70 0.86 7.70
N ARG A 24 -10.33 1.99 7.99
CA ARG A 24 -11.78 2.14 7.95
C ARG A 24 -12.20 2.46 6.52
N VAL A 25 -13.16 1.70 6.01
CA VAL A 25 -13.78 1.92 4.71
C VAL A 25 -15.24 2.28 4.92
N ASN A 26 -15.71 3.37 4.33
CA ASN A 26 -17.14 3.71 4.27
C ASN A 26 -17.60 3.71 2.81
N ASP A 27 -18.76 3.15 2.55
CA ASP A 27 -19.41 3.24 1.24
C ASP A 27 -20.41 4.42 1.17
N PRO A 28 -20.87 4.79 -0.04
CA PRO A 28 -21.84 5.88 -0.21
C PRO A 28 -23.21 5.60 0.42
N ASP A 29 -23.54 4.33 0.66
CA ASP A 29 -24.81 3.90 1.26
C ASP A 29 -24.78 3.98 2.80
N GLY A 30 -23.67 4.43 3.38
CA GLY A 30 -23.49 4.63 4.82
C GLY A 30 -23.01 3.39 5.58
N ARG A 31 -22.70 2.28 4.90
CA ARG A 31 -22.08 1.11 5.54
C ARG A 31 -20.61 1.37 5.77
N SER A 32 -20.09 0.80 6.85
CA SER A 32 -18.68 0.87 7.19
C SER A 32 -18.09 -0.49 7.54
N GLY A 33 -16.78 -0.63 7.35
CA GLY A 33 -16.03 -1.81 7.75
C GLY A 33 -14.59 -1.44 8.08
N VAL A 34 -13.99 -2.17 9.02
CA VAL A 34 -12.56 -2.07 9.32
C VAL A 34 -11.86 -3.28 8.74
N PHE A 35 -10.74 -3.03 8.07
CA PHE A 35 -9.95 -4.03 7.37
C PHE A 35 -8.48 -3.87 7.73
N ARG A 36 -7.75 -4.99 7.70
CA ARG A 36 -6.29 -5.00 7.63
C ARG A 36 -5.85 -4.61 6.22
N ALA A 37 -4.67 -4.01 6.11
CA ALA A 37 -4.07 -3.60 4.83
C ALA A 37 -3.86 -4.78 3.86
N ASP A 38 -3.79 -6.01 4.37
CA ASP A 38 -3.70 -7.25 3.58
C ASP A 38 -5.05 -7.79 3.08
N GLY A 39 -6.15 -7.08 3.35
CA GLY A 39 -7.48 -7.43 2.89
C GLY A 39 -8.34 -8.20 3.90
N ARG A 40 -7.82 -8.61 5.06
CA ARG A 40 -8.63 -9.28 6.08
C ARG A 40 -9.65 -8.33 6.71
N TRP A 41 -10.92 -8.71 6.69
CA TRP A 41 -11.98 -8.00 7.40
C TRP A 41 -11.86 -8.17 8.92
N VAL A 42 -12.16 -7.12 9.68
CA VAL A 42 -12.08 -7.08 11.15
C VAL A 42 -13.46 -6.86 11.78
N GLU A 43 -14.16 -5.79 11.42
CA GLU A 43 -15.48 -5.45 11.98
C GLU A 43 -16.34 -4.60 11.03
N GLY A 44 -17.63 -4.45 11.35
CA GLY A 44 -18.61 -3.66 10.58
C GLY A 44 -19.47 -4.42 9.57
N ASP A 45 -20.32 -3.67 8.87
CA ASP A 45 -21.33 -4.17 7.94
C ASP A 45 -20.79 -4.30 6.51
N LEU A 46 -19.82 -3.47 6.13
CA LEU A 46 -19.15 -3.56 4.85
C LEU A 46 -18.10 -4.68 4.90
N ARG A 47 -18.32 -5.75 4.13
CA ARG A 47 -17.46 -6.96 4.12
C ARG A 47 -16.46 -7.03 2.98
N GLN A 48 -16.58 -6.12 2.01
CA GLN A 48 -15.74 -6.08 0.82
C GLN A 48 -15.20 -4.68 0.60
N ALA A 49 -13.91 -4.59 0.31
CA ALA A 49 -13.21 -3.36 -0.02
C ALA A 49 -12.15 -3.66 -1.08
N ASN A 50 -11.73 -2.63 -1.83
CA ASN A 50 -10.68 -2.79 -2.82
C ASN A 50 -9.33 -3.02 -2.11
N ILE A 51 -8.73 -4.20 -2.31
CA ILE A 51 -7.47 -4.59 -1.67
C ILE A 51 -6.31 -3.64 -1.99
N HIS A 52 -6.26 -3.08 -3.20
CA HIS A 52 -5.23 -2.11 -3.58
C HIS A 52 -5.38 -0.79 -2.83
N MET A 53 -6.62 -0.37 -2.56
CA MET A 53 -6.85 0.82 -1.72
C MET A 53 -6.54 0.57 -0.26
N LEU A 54 -6.77 -0.65 0.24
CA LEU A 54 -6.40 -1.02 1.61
C LEU A 54 -4.88 -0.95 1.82
N ILE A 55 -4.09 -1.55 0.93
CA ILE A 55 -2.63 -1.49 1.03
C ILE A 55 -2.09 -0.08 0.77
N PHE A 56 -2.67 0.66 -0.17
CA PHE A 56 -2.27 2.06 -0.42
C PHE A 56 -2.56 2.97 0.79
N THR A 57 -3.64 2.70 1.53
CA THR A 57 -4.07 3.53 2.66
C THR A 57 -3.41 3.13 3.96
N GLY A 58 -3.37 1.84 4.32
CA GLY A 58 -2.85 1.36 5.61
C GLY A 58 -1.54 0.58 5.54
N GLY A 59 -1.02 0.32 4.33
CA GLY A 59 0.22 -0.41 4.16
C GLY A 59 1.46 0.43 4.51
N PRO A 60 2.64 -0.21 4.55
CA PRO A 60 3.91 0.47 4.76
C PRO A 60 4.16 1.53 3.70
N VAL A 61 4.66 2.69 4.13
CA VAL A 61 5.11 3.75 3.22
C VAL A 61 6.57 3.49 2.89
N ILE A 62 6.88 3.36 1.60
CA ILE A 62 8.27 3.33 1.16
C ILE A 62 8.92 4.69 1.45
N PRO A 63 10.18 4.72 1.94
CA PRO A 63 10.91 5.97 2.07
C PRO A 63 10.96 6.72 0.73
N GLN A 64 10.93 8.05 0.79
CA GLN A 64 10.80 8.91 -0.39
C GLN A 64 11.95 8.70 -1.40
N GLU A 65 13.14 8.37 -0.92
CA GLU A 65 14.33 8.03 -1.70
C GLU A 65 14.16 6.76 -2.56
N PHE A 66 13.18 5.91 -2.24
CA PHE A 66 12.85 4.70 -3.01
C PHE A 66 11.57 4.86 -3.85
N ASN A 67 10.94 6.03 -3.85
CA ASN A 67 9.72 6.32 -4.62
C ASN A 67 10.06 6.86 -6.02
N TYR A 68 10.64 5.98 -6.86
CA TYR A 68 11.06 6.32 -8.21
C TYR A 68 9.86 6.53 -9.14
N ARG A 69 9.87 7.61 -9.95
CA ARG A 69 8.91 7.74 -11.05
C ARG A 69 9.42 6.97 -12.26
N TRP A 70 8.61 6.10 -12.84
CA TRP A 70 8.92 5.44 -14.10
C TRP A 70 8.73 6.43 -15.26
N PRO A 71 9.77 7.22 -15.62
CA PRO A 71 10.85 6.82 -16.53
C PRO A 71 12.28 7.15 -16.03
N GLU A 72 12.43 7.58 -14.78
CA GLU A 72 13.73 7.88 -14.15
C GLU A 72 14.54 6.62 -13.85
N VAL A 73 13.87 5.45 -13.89
CA VAL A 73 14.52 4.15 -13.86
C VAL A 73 14.89 3.78 -15.30
N PRO A 74 16.18 3.65 -15.64
CA PRO A 74 16.61 3.29 -16.99
C PRO A 74 15.97 1.95 -17.41
N VAL A 75 15.18 1.95 -18.48
CA VAL A 75 14.37 0.79 -18.94
C VAL A 75 15.27 -0.39 -19.37
N ASP A 76 16.51 -0.09 -19.72
CA ASP A 76 17.62 -1.00 -20.01
C ASP A 76 18.21 -1.69 -18.77
N THR A 77 17.80 -1.30 -17.55
CA THR A 77 18.18 -1.97 -16.29
C THR A 77 17.08 -2.88 -15.70
N ALA A 78 15.97 -3.10 -16.42
CA ALA A 78 14.92 -4.05 -16.00
C ALA A 78 15.37 -5.54 -16.02
N ARG A 79 16.58 -5.81 -16.52
CA ARG A 79 17.50 -6.79 -15.91
C ARG A 79 18.81 -6.06 -15.63
N PRO A 80 19.18 -5.80 -14.38
CA PRO A 80 20.27 -4.90 -14.11
C PRO A 80 21.58 -5.67 -14.20
N SER A 81 22.29 -5.51 -15.31
CA SER A 81 23.75 -5.68 -15.37
C SER A 81 24.50 -4.64 -14.51
N GLY A 82 23.76 -3.80 -13.78
CA GLY A 82 24.26 -2.80 -12.83
C GLY A 82 23.54 -2.82 -11.48
N TRP A 83 23.07 -3.98 -10.98
CA TRP A 83 22.63 -4.05 -9.58
C TRP A 83 23.85 -3.78 -8.70
N PRO A 84 23.83 -2.76 -7.82
CA PRO A 84 24.95 -2.53 -6.94
C PRO A 84 25.11 -3.76 -6.03
N GLU A 85 26.28 -4.42 -6.03
CA GLU A 85 26.56 -5.60 -5.19
C GLU A 85 26.14 -5.40 -3.71
N VAL A 86 26.20 -4.16 -3.23
CA VAL A 86 25.80 -3.79 -1.87
C VAL A 86 24.31 -4.04 -1.61
N HIS A 87 23.44 -3.80 -2.60
CA HIS A 87 22.00 -4.05 -2.47
C HIS A 87 21.70 -5.55 -2.52
N GLU A 88 22.42 -6.33 -3.36
CA GLU A 88 22.27 -7.79 -3.41
C GLU A 88 22.66 -8.46 -2.11
N ARG A 89 23.80 -8.04 -1.57
CA ARG A 89 24.30 -8.52 -0.29
C ARG A 89 23.32 -8.22 0.84
N HIS A 90 22.73 -7.03 0.85
CA HIS A 90 21.73 -6.66 1.85
C HIS A 90 20.46 -7.51 1.72
N LEU A 91 19.90 -7.66 0.52
CA LEU A 91 18.70 -8.47 0.31
C LEU A 91 18.90 -9.94 0.65
N ARG A 92 20.05 -10.53 0.29
CA ARG A 92 20.40 -11.90 0.71
C ARG A 92 20.57 -12.02 2.23
N SER A 93 21.15 -11.00 2.88
CA SER A 93 21.34 -11.02 4.35
C SER A 93 20.01 -11.00 5.13
N ILE A 94 18.95 -10.47 4.53
CA ILE A 94 17.61 -10.42 5.14
C ILE A 94 16.66 -11.50 4.59
N GLY A 95 17.13 -12.39 3.72
CA GLY A 95 16.33 -13.48 3.14
C GLY A 95 15.28 -13.03 2.13
N ALA A 96 15.45 -11.84 1.53
CA ALA A 96 14.56 -11.31 0.49
C ALA A 96 14.89 -11.79 -0.93
N LEU A 97 16.05 -12.46 -1.10
CA LEU A 97 16.56 -13.15 -2.30
C LEU A 97 17.25 -14.45 -1.88
#